data_AF-C7D9M4-F1
#
_entry.id   AF-C7D9M4-F1
#
_cell.length_a   1.000
_cell.length_b   1.000
_cell.length_c   1.000
_cell.angle_alpha   90.00
_cell.angle_beta   90.00
_cell.angle_gamma   90.00
#
_symmetry.space_group_name_H-M   'P 1'
#
loop_
_entity.id
_entity.type
_entity.pdbx_description
1 polymer ?
#
loop_
_entity_poly.entity_id
_entity_poly.type
_entity_poly.pdbx_seq_one_letter_code
_entity_poly.pdbx_strand_id
1 'polypeptide(L)'
;MGTKMSQSSNTPDDLYLFDEASPLDGTTVFQSECPPDKKVKVEDLFKFSRTRGDLEVSIVVALLALFFFAFFWTQTGWETRKLPDELGTYVAYQFGLADIEGRVTRLGRILKQSWVAPLLCLLVFVPAALWNLRGSWNETAWRKRFLLPTSVSFELTKYAAALEYVAYFIGYTLIVPILGYLVSTLILGTYLTWRLGYRGRSWIVTGFVSSFAVVVAFRTLLQIKTPISIWLYDQLPAATRAFMLTYF
;
A
#
# COMPACT_ATOMS: atom_id res chain seq x y z
N MET A 1 32.72 -34.63 -62.16
CA MET A 1 33.07 -33.20 -62.16
C MET A 1 32.06 -32.51 -61.25
N GLY A 2 32.48 -32.14 -60.04
CA GLY A 2 31.60 -31.96 -58.88
C GLY A 2 30.78 -30.68 -58.90
N THR A 3 29.47 -30.82 -58.69
CA THR A 3 28.53 -29.72 -58.46
C THR A 3 28.67 -29.27 -57.01
N LYS A 4 29.22 -28.06 -56.79
CA LYS A 4 29.28 -27.45 -55.47
C LYS A 4 27.86 -27.14 -54.98
N MET A 5 27.42 -27.80 -53.91
CA MET A 5 26.31 -27.32 -53.09
C MET A 5 26.72 -25.97 -52.49
N SER A 6 26.07 -24.90 -52.94
CA SER A 6 26.14 -23.59 -52.29
C SER A 6 25.42 -23.71 -50.94
N GLN A 7 26.19 -23.72 -49.86
CA GLN A 7 25.68 -23.48 -48.53
C GLN A 7 25.22 -22.02 -48.48
N SER A 8 23.91 -21.80 -48.52
CA SER A 8 23.30 -20.52 -48.14
C SER A 8 23.49 -20.38 -46.64
N SER A 9 24.43 -19.52 -46.27
CA SER A 9 24.60 -19.03 -44.90
C SER A 9 23.38 -18.17 -44.57
N ASN A 10 22.44 -18.71 -43.78
CA ASN A 10 21.36 -17.92 -43.20
C ASN A 10 21.97 -16.94 -42.18
N THR A 11 22.23 -15.73 -42.64
CA THR A 11 22.59 -14.59 -41.81
C THR A 11 21.29 -14.11 -41.13
N PRO A 12 21.27 -13.82 -39.82
CA PRO A 12 20.05 -13.41 -39.11
C PRO A 12 19.40 -12.13 -39.66
N ASP A 13 20.13 -11.37 -40.48
CA ASP A 13 19.67 -10.12 -41.09
C ASP A 13 18.63 -10.34 -42.21
N ASP A 14 18.62 -11.51 -42.88
CA ASP A 14 17.69 -11.80 -43.99
C ASP A 14 16.24 -12.03 -43.52
N LEU A 15 15.99 -12.15 -42.21
CA LEU A 15 14.64 -12.40 -41.68
C LEU A 15 13.81 -11.11 -41.52
N TYR A 16 14.45 -9.94 -41.60
CA TYR A 16 13.79 -8.65 -41.40
C TYR A 16 13.60 -7.97 -42.76
N LEU A 17 12.33 -7.89 -43.20
CA LEU A 17 11.96 -7.33 -44.52
C LEU A 17 12.15 -5.81 -44.64
N PHE A 18 12.55 -5.15 -43.55
CA PHE A 18 12.75 -3.71 -43.43
C PHE A 18 13.95 -3.43 -42.51
N ASP A 19 14.92 -2.63 -42.97
CA ASP A 19 16.13 -2.26 -42.21
C ASP A 19 15.83 -1.49 -40.90
N GLU A 20 14.64 -0.90 -40.77
CA GLU A 20 14.21 -0.18 -39.57
C GLU A 20 13.65 -1.08 -38.45
N ALA A 21 13.57 -2.40 -38.69
CA ALA A 21 12.93 -3.35 -37.76
C ALA A 21 13.91 -4.10 -36.84
N SER A 22 15.15 -3.63 -36.66
CA SER A 22 16.02 -4.12 -35.59
C SER A 22 15.61 -3.45 -34.27
N PRO A 23 14.91 -4.13 -33.34
CA PRO A 23 14.39 -3.47 -32.14
C PRO A 23 15.43 -3.38 -31.02
N LEU A 24 16.73 -3.51 -31.32
CA LEU A 24 17.77 -3.73 -30.33
C LEU A 24 19.03 -2.93 -30.63
N ASP A 25 19.04 -1.66 -30.23
CA ASP A 25 20.28 -1.06 -29.75
C ASP A 25 20.73 -1.90 -28.53
N GLY A 26 21.86 -2.59 -28.64
CA GLY A 26 22.32 -3.67 -27.77
C GLY A 26 22.66 -3.30 -26.31
N THR A 27 21.99 -2.30 -25.73
CA THR A 27 22.20 -1.85 -24.34
C THR A 27 20.94 -1.85 -23.47
N THR A 28 19.74 -2.10 -24.00
CA THR A 28 18.51 -2.13 -23.21
C THR A 28 17.98 -3.56 -23.06
N VAL A 29 18.34 -4.19 -21.93
CA VAL A 29 17.65 -5.40 -21.46
C VAL A 29 16.18 -5.04 -21.27
N PHE A 30 15.28 -5.71 -22.00
CA PHE A 30 13.84 -5.58 -21.82
C PHE A 30 13.48 -5.83 -20.36
N GLN A 31 13.18 -4.77 -19.61
CA GLN A 31 12.59 -4.85 -18.28
C GLN A 31 11.08 -4.87 -18.46
N SER A 32 10.46 -6.01 -18.16
CA SER A 32 9.00 -6.09 -18.12
C SER A 32 8.50 -5.19 -16.98
N GLU A 33 7.95 -4.03 -17.31
CA GLU A 33 7.30 -3.12 -16.35
C GLU A 33 5.91 -3.61 -15.93
N CYS A 34 5.49 -4.81 -16.32
CA CYS A 34 4.16 -5.32 -16.00
C CYS A 34 3.94 -5.29 -14.47
N PRO A 35 3.06 -4.41 -13.96
CA PRO A 35 2.71 -4.44 -12.56
C PRO A 35 2.06 -5.80 -12.28
N PRO A 36 2.36 -6.44 -11.14
CA PRO A 36 1.82 -7.76 -10.83
C PRO A 36 0.28 -7.71 -10.91
N ASP A 37 -0.28 -8.61 -11.72
CA ASP A 37 -1.71 -8.67 -11.99
C ASP A 37 -2.49 -8.81 -10.66
N LYS A 38 -3.43 -7.89 -10.42
CA LYS A 38 -4.18 -7.79 -9.15
C LYS A 38 -5.36 -8.76 -9.10
N LYS A 39 -5.63 -9.50 -10.19
CA LYS A 39 -6.75 -10.44 -10.25
C LYS A 39 -6.43 -11.69 -9.45
N VAL A 40 -7.23 -11.96 -8.42
CA VAL A 40 -7.16 -13.19 -7.62
C VAL A 40 -7.54 -14.35 -8.54
N LYS A 41 -6.55 -15.19 -8.89
CA LYS A 41 -6.80 -16.39 -9.67
C LYS A 41 -7.13 -17.55 -8.74
N VAL A 42 -7.99 -18.47 -9.20
CA VAL A 42 -8.37 -19.67 -8.43
C VAL A 42 -7.14 -20.55 -8.14
N GLU A 43 -6.16 -20.56 -9.04
CA GLU A 43 -4.86 -21.24 -8.87
C GLU A 43 -4.02 -20.68 -7.71
N ASP A 44 -4.22 -19.41 -7.32
CA ASP A 44 -3.47 -18.76 -6.24
C ASP A 44 -4.15 -18.84 -4.87
N LEU A 45 -5.32 -19.50 -4.74
CA LEU A 45 -6.08 -19.57 -3.47
C LEU A 45 -5.29 -20.22 -2.32
N PHE A 46 -4.37 -21.13 -2.63
CA PHE A 46 -3.52 -21.80 -1.64
C PHE A 46 -2.09 -21.24 -1.59
N LYS A 47 -1.80 -20.23 -2.41
CA LYS A 47 -0.49 -19.59 -2.41
C LYS A 47 -0.45 -18.63 -1.24
N PHE A 48 0.31 -19.00 -0.21
CA PHE A 48 0.51 -18.14 0.95
C PHE A 48 1.25 -16.86 0.53
N SER A 49 0.51 -15.79 0.26
CA SER A 49 1.08 -14.48 -0.05
C SER A 49 1.27 -13.70 1.24
N ARG A 50 2.53 -13.40 1.58
CA ARG A 50 2.83 -12.54 2.73
C ARG A 50 2.33 -11.11 2.47
N THR A 51 1.49 -10.59 3.34
CA THR A 51 0.84 -9.29 3.17
C THR A 51 1.62 -8.20 3.90
N ARG A 52 1.28 -6.92 3.65
CA ARG A 52 2.01 -5.74 4.13
C ARG A 52 2.13 -5.65 5.66
N GLY A 53 1.15 -6.18 6.40
CA GLY A 53 1.14 -6.19 7.88
C GLY A 53 1.93 -7.33 8.52
N ASP A 54 2.39 -8.31 7.74
CA ASP A 54 2.99 -9.52 8.29
C ASP A 54 4.33 -9.24 8.97
N LEU A 55 5.06 -8.19 8.57
CA LEU A 55 6.31 -7.79 9.24
C LEU A 55 6.02 -7.27 10.65
N GLU A 56 5.12 -6.31 10.79
CA GLU A 56 4.75 -5.73 12.08
C GLU A 56 4.19 -6.79 13.01
N VAL A 57 3.28 -7.64 12.51
CA VAL A 57 2.73 -8.76 13.27
C VAL A 57 3.83 -9.74 13.67
N SER A 58 4.76 -10.09 12.77
CA SER A 58 5.87 -10.99 13.10
C SER A 58 6.83 -10.42 14.13
N ILE A 59 7.08 -9.10 14.12
CA ILE A 59 7.90 -8.40 15.12
C ILE A 59 7.20 -8.48 16.48
N VAL A 60 5.91 -8.11 16.55
CA VAL A 60 5.15 -8.15 17.80
C VAL A 60 5.10 -9.55 18.38
N VAL A 61 4.83 -10.57 17.56
CA VAL A 61 4.80 -11.98 17.99
C VAL A 61 6.18 -12.45 18.46
N ALA A 62 7.26 -12.07 17.77
CA ALA A 62 8.62 -12.42 18.19
C ALA A 62 9.00 -11.76 19.52
N LEU A 63 8.66 -10.48 19.71
CA LEU A 63 8.87 -9.77 20.99
C LEU A 63 8.09 -10.43 22.12
N LEU A 64 6.83 -10.80 21.89
CA LEU A 64 5.99 -11.50 22.86
C LEU A 64 6.56 -12.89 23.19
N ALA A 65 7.06 -13.64 22.21
CA ALA A 65 7.70 -14.93 22.41
C ALA A 65 8.99 -14.81 23.25
N LEU A 66 9.85 -13.83 22.92
CA LEU A 66 11.08 -13.55 23.66
C LEU A 66 10.78 -13.06 25.08
N PHE A 67 9.73 -12.25 25.26
CA PHE A 67 9.26 -11.83 26.57
C PHE A 67 8.88 -13.03 27.44
N PHE A 68 8.02 -13.93 26.95
CA PHE A 68 7.66 -15.11 27.74
C PHE A 68 8.86 -16.02 28.02
N PHE A 69 9.79 -16.15 27.08
CA PHE A 69 11.01 -16.91 27.29
C PHE A 69 11.89 -16.30 28.40
N ALA A 70 12.11 -14.98 28.38
CA ALA A 70 12.91 -14.29 29.39
C ALA A 70 12.29 -14.37 30.81
N PHE A 71 10.95 -14.27 30.90
CA PHE A 71 10.24 -14.31 32.18
C PHE A 71 9.86 -15.72 32.65
N PHE A 72 10.06 -16.77 31.85
CA PHE A 72 9.72 -18.14 32.26
C PHE A 72 10.57 -18.59 33.46
N TRP A 73 11.86 -18.25 33.49
CA TRP A 73 12.78 -18.71 34.54
C TRP A 73 12.42 -18.10 35.90
N THR A 74 11.95 -16.85 35.91
CA THR A 74 11.57 -16.15 37.14
C THR A 74 10.24 -16.67 37.71
N GLN A 75 9.29 -17.03 36.86
CA GLN A 75 7.95 -17.48 37.28
C GLN A 75 7.87 -18.97 37.61
N THR A 76 8.74 -19.81 37.04
CA THR A 76 8.69 -21.26 37.27
C THR A 76 9.33 -21.72 38.58
N GLY A 77 9.88 -20.77 39.37
CA GLY A 77 10.54 -21.04 40.64
C GLY A 77 11.71 -22.01 40.47
N TRP A 78 12.43 -21.90 39.35
CA TRP A 78 13.53 -22.82 39.03
C TRP A 78 14.62 -22.78 40.11
N GLU A 79 14.93 -21.57 40.60
CA GLU A 79 15.95 -21.29 41.61
C GLU A 79 15.71 -21.98 42.97
N THR A 80 14.46 -22.30 43.31
CA THR A 80 14.12 -22.88 44.63
C THR A 80 14.09 -24.41 44.63
N ARG A 81 14.42 -25.05 43.50
CA ARG A 81 14.34 -26.51 43.35
C ARG A 81 15.62 -27.18 43.84
N LYS A 82 15.47 -28.10 44.79
CA LYS A 82 16.55 -29.01 45.21
C LYS A 82 16.68 -30.13 44.19
N LEU A 83 17.69 -30.04 43.33
CA LEU A 83 18.05 -31.09 42.37
C LEU A 83 18.90 -32.16 43.08
N PRO A 84 18.66 -33.46 42.86
CA PRO A 84 19.58 -34.51 43.33
C PRO A 84 20.97 -34.35 42.69
N ASP A 85 22.03 -34.71 43.41
CA ASP A 85 23.42 -34.60 42.93
C ASP A 85 23.69 -35.45 41.66
N GLU A 86 22.90 -36.50 41.45
CA GLU A 86 22.92 -37.29 40.22
C GLU A 86 21.77 -36.90 39.27
N LEU A 87 22.13 -36.17 38.22
CA LEU A 87 21.21 -35.73 37.17
C LEU A 87 20.59 -36.93 36.41
N GLY A 88 21.32 -38.03 36.28
CA GLY A 88 20.87 -39.25 35.60
C GLY A 88 19.70 -39.94 36.31
N THR A 89 19.77 -40.09 37.64
CA THR A 89 18.70 -40.69 38.44
C THR A 89 17.49 -39.75 38.55
N TYR A 90 17.70 -38.44 38.59
CA TYR A 90 16.62 -37.46 38.49
C TYR A 90 15.85 -37.57 37.16
N VAL A 91 16.55 -37.61 36.03
CA VAL A 91 15.93 -37.75 34.70
C VAL A 91 15.21 -39.10 34.58
N ALA A 92 15.82 -40.20 35.04
CA ALA A 92 15.20 -41.53 35.03
C ALA A 92 13.91 -41.57 35.89
N TYR A 93 13.91 -40.94 37.07
CA TYR A 93 12.73 -40.80 37.92
C TYR A 93 11.66 -39.93 37.27
N GLN A 94 12.07 -38.82 36.65
CA GLN A 94 11.16 -37.85 36.06
C GLN A 94 10.45 -38.42 34.83
N PHE A 95 11.15 -39.20 33.98
CA PHE A 95 10.57 -39.93 32.85
C PHE A 95 9.85 -41.23 33.26
N GLY A 96 9.84 -41.59 34.55
CA GLY A 96 9.17 -42.80 35.05
C GLY A 96 9.90 -44.11 34.69
N LEU A 97 11.17 -44.02 34.29
CA LEU A 97 12.02 -45.15 33.90
C LEU A 97 12.62 -45.89 35.10
N ALA A 98 12.73 -45.23 36.26
CA ALA A 98 13.19 -45.84 37.50
C ALA A 98 12.42 -45.27 38.71
N ASP A 99 12.02 -46.15 39.62
CA ASP A 99 11.61 -45.77 40.97
C ASP A 99 12.58 -46.42 41.97
N ILE A 100 12.72 -45.83 43.15
CA ILE A 100 13.67 -46.26 44.21
C ILE A 100 13.35 -47.70 44.68
N GLU A 101 12.17 -48.22 44.33
CA GLU A 101 11.63 -49.54 44.71
C GLU A 101 11.31 -50.48 43.53
N GLY A 102 11.82 -50.23 42.31
CA GLY A 102 11.74 -51.19 41.20
C GLY A 102 10.37 -51.39 40.53
N ARG A 103 9.42 -50.47 40.70
CA ARG A 103 8.12 -50.48 39.99
C ARG A 103 8.13 -49.49 38.83
N VAL A 104 7.84 -49.94 37.61
CA VAL A 104 7.72 -49.05 36.43
C VAL A 104 6.52 -48.13 36.63
N THR A 105 6.76 -46.81 36.73
CA THR A 105 5.67 -45.84 36.85
C THR A 105 5.24 -45.34 35.47
N ARG A 106 3.96 -44.96 35.36
CA ARG A 106 3.37 -44.47 34.12
C ARG A 106 3.94 -43.08 33.81
N LEU A 107 4.41 -42.87 32.57
CA LEU A 107 5.03 -41.67 31.97
C LEU A 107 4.33 -40.30 32.22
N GLY A 108 3.17 -40.29 32.89
CA GLY A 108 2.35 -39.10 33.13
C GLY A 108 2.76 -38.21 34.33
N ARG A 109 3.75 -38.61 35.16
CA ARG A 109 4.20 -37.75 36.28
C ARG A 109 4.95 -36.50 35.81
N ILE A 110 5.66 -36.57 34.69
CA ILE A 110 6.39 -35.42 34.13
C ILE A 110 5.45 -34.32 33.61
N LEU A 111 4.36 -34.72 32.96
CA LEU A 111 3.34 -33.82 32.44
C LEU A 111 2.53 -33.14 33.56
N LYS A 112 2.54 -33.69 34.78
CA LYS A 112 1.93 -33.04 35.95
C LYS A 112 2.75 -31.88 36.52
N GLN A 113 3.99 -31.69 36.08
CA GLN A 113 4.79 -30.56 36.53
C GLN A 113 4.37 -29.28 35.83
N SER A 114 4.14 -28.22 36.63
CA SER A 114 3.64 -26.91 36.17
C SER A 114 4.54 -26.20 35.15
N TRP A 115 5.82 -26.59 35.03
CA TRP A 115 6.78 -25.96 34.12
C TRP A 115 6.98 -26.68 32.79
N VAL A 116 6.68 -27.98 32.71
CA VAL A 116 7.00 -28.80 31.53
C VAL A 116 6.16 -28.40 30.33
N ALA A 117 4.85 -28.23 30.52
CA ALA A 117 3.96 -27.83 29.43
C ALA A 117 4.27 -26.42 28.88
N PRO A 118 4.47 -25.38 29.71
CA PRO A 118 4.85 -24.07 29.19
C PRO A 118 6.25 -24.05 28.55
N LEU A 119 7.22 -24.83 29.04
CA LEU A 119 8.53 -24.94 28.42
C LEU A 119 8.44 -25.51 27.00
N LEU A 120 7.68 -26.60 26.83
CA LEU A 120 7.50 -27.26 25.54
C LEU A 120 6.82 -26.30 24.55
N CYS A 121 5.83 -25.54 25.02
CA CYS A 121 5.19 -24.51 24.23
C CYS A 121 6.20 -23.43 23.78
N LEU A 122 7.05 -22.93 24.68
CA LEU A 122 8.07 -21.94 24.34
C LEU A 122 9.16 -22.49 23.41
N LEU A 123 9.56 -23.75 23.57
CA LEU A 123 10.51 -24.43 22.70
C LEU A 123 10.01 -24.53 21.25
N VAL A 124 8.70 -24.65 21.04
CA VAL A 124 8.11 -24.63 19.70
C VAL A 124 7.86 -23.19 19.23
N PHE A 125 7.35 -22.35 20.11
CA PHE A 125 6.88 -21.00 19.76
C PHE A 125 8.02 -20.03 19.44
N VAL A 126 9.12 -20.04 20.21
CA VAL A 126 10.23 -19.10 20.01
C VAL A 126 10.93 -19.33 18.66
N PRO A 127 11.33 -20.56 18.28
CA PRO A 127 11.94 -20.80 16.97
C PRO A 127 10.96 -20.51 15.82
N ALA A 128 9.68 -20.86 15.97
CA ALA A 128 8.67 -20.59 14.95
C ALA A 128 8.48 -19.09 14.73
N ALA A 129 8.42 -18.29 15.81
CA ALA A 129 8.28 -16.84 15.74
C ALA A 129 9.51 -16.18 15.08
N LEU A 130 10.73 -16.60 15.46
CA LEU A 130 11.97 -16.11 14.86
C LEU A 130 12.11 -16.49 13.38
N TRP A 131 11.73 -17.72 13.02
CA TRP A 131 11.71 -18.15 11.63
C TRP A 131 10.72 -17.34 10.79
N ASN A 132 9.53 -17.07 11.33
CA ASN A 132 8.52 -16.26 10.67
C ASN A 132 9.00 -14.81 10.46
N LEU A 133 9.60 -14.20 11.49
CA LEU A 133 10.18 -12.86 11.44
C LEU A 133 11.30 -12.77 10.40
N ARG A 134 12.21 -13.75 10.35
CA ARG A 134 13.27 -13.80 9.34
C ARG A 134 12.72 -13.85 7.92
N GLY A 135 11.71 -14.68 7.68
CA GLY A 135 11.03 -14.72 6.39
C GLY A 135 10.39 -13.39 6.03
N SER A 136 9.76 -12.71 7.00
CA SER A 136 9.06 -11.45 6.76
C SER A 136 10.02 -10.30 6.48
N TRP A 137 11.17 -10.32 7.16
CA TRP A 137 12.27 -9.39 6.93
C TRP A 137 12.84 -9.51 5.52
N ASN A 138 13.11 -10.73 5.05
CA ASN A 138 13.65 -10.98 3.72
C ASN A 138 12.72 -10.48 2.61
N GLU A 139 11.41 -10.74 2.73
CA GLU A 139 10.40 -10.25 1.77
C GLU A 139 10.31 -8.73 1.78
N THR A 140 10.39 -8.11 2.95
CA THR A 140 10.35 -6.64 3.06
C THR A 140 11.60 -6.01 2.46
N ALA A 141 12.77 -6.60 2.71
CA ALA A 141 14.03 -6.18 2.09
C ALA A 141 13.98 -6.34 0.56
N TRP A 142 13.41 -7.43 0.06
CA TRP A 142 13.19 -7.67 -1.36
C TRP A 142 12.24 -6.63 -1.96
N ARG A 143 11.11 -6.32 -1.32
CA ARG A 143 10.15 -5.29 -1.78
C ARG A 143 10.73 -3.88 -1.79
N LYS A 144 11.55 -3.52 -0.80
CA LYS A 144 12.27 -2.24 -0.79
C LYS A 144 13.15 -2.06 -2.03
N ARG A 145 13.68 -3.15 -2.61
CA ARG A 145 14.45 -3.13 -3.87
C ARG A 145 13.61 -2.70 -5.08
N PHE A 146 12.30 -2.95 -5.07
CA PHE A 146 11.38 -2.55 -6.15
C PHE A 146 10.86 -1.12 -6.02
N LEU A 147 11.33 -0.35 -5.02
CA LEU A 147 11.00 1.07 -4.85
C LEU A 147 9.50 1.39 -4.88
N LEU A 148 8.63 0.43 -4.55
CA LEU A 148 7.20 0.68 -4.43
C LEU A 148 7.02 1.67 -3.27
N PRO A 149 6.49 2.89 -3.50
CA PRO A 149 6.24 3.83 -2.42
C PRO A 149 5.09 3.29 -1.58
N THR A 150 5.41 2.57 -0.51
CA THR A 150 4.45 1.96 0.43
C THR A 150 4.28 2.77 1.70
N SER A 151 4.80 4.01 1.75
CA SER A 151 4.70 4.79 2.97
C SER A 151 3.27 5.30 3.14
N VAL A 152 2.71 5.09 4.34
CA VAL A 152 1.42 5.66 4.72
C VAL A 152 1.42 7.18 4.53
N SER A 153 2.57 7.84 4.69
CA SER A 153 2.73 9.26 4.38
C SER A 153 2.46 9.58 2.92
N PHE A 154 2.88 8.74 1.96
CA PHE A 154 2.61 8.95 0.54
C PHE A 154 1.11 8.85 0.26
N GLU A 155 0.43 7.83 0.79
CA GLU A 155 -1.03 7.71 0.67
C GLU A 155 -1.76 8.89 1.33
N LEU A 156 -1.36 9.28 2.55
CA LEU A 156 -1.91 10.44 3.25
C LEU A 156 -1.71 11.76 2.49
N THR A 157 -0.56 11.96 1.84
CA THR A 157 -0.35 13.16 1.01
C THR A 157 -1.28 13.19 -0.21
N LYS A 158 -1.63 12.04 -0.78
CA LYS A 158 -2.63 11.97 -1.85
C LYS A 158 -4.04 12.29 -1.34
N TYR A 159 -4.41 11.80 -0.16
CA TYR A 159 -5.69 12.16 0.46
C TYR A 159 -5.74 13.64 0.85
N ALA A 160 -4.64 14.20 1.40
CA ALA A 160 -4.55 15.62 1.70
C ALA A 160 -4.65 16.49 0.44
N ALA A 161 -4.02 16.07 -0.66
CA ALA A 161 -4.17 16.74 -1.96
C ALA A 161 -5.61 16.66 -2.49
N ALA A 162 -6.37 15.60 -2.19
CA ALA A 162 -7.79 15.52 -2.53
C ALA A 162 -8.64 16.51 -1.69
N LEU A 163 -8.32 16.67 -0.40
CA LEU A 163 -8.99 17.64 0.48
C LEU A 163 -8.79 19.10 0.02
N GLU A 164 -7.67 19.41 -0.66
CA GLU A 164 -7.44 20.72 -1.26
C GLU A 164 -8.56 21.13 -2.24
N TYR A 165 -9.07 20.20 -3.05
CA TYR A 165 -10.19 20.47 -3.97
C TYR A 165 -11.52 20.67 -3.25
N VAL A 166 -11.73 19.99 -2.11
CA VAL A 166 -12.89 20.23 -1.25
C VAL A 166 -12.84 21.65 -0.68
N ALA A 167 -11.66 22.10 -0.25
CA ALA A 167 -11.47 23.46 0.23
C ALA A 167 -11.74 24.50 -0.87
N TYR A 168 -11.32 24.26 -2.11
CA TYR A 168 -11.67 25.15 -3.24
C TYR A 168 -13.17 25.20 -3.51
N PHE A 169 -13.88 24.08 -3.38
CA PHE A 169 -15.33 24.07 -3.51
C PHE A 169 -16.02 24.87 -2.40
N ILE A 170 -15.57 24.74 -1.15
CA ILE A 170 -16.07 25.56 -0.03
C ILE A 170 -15.77 27.04 -0.26
N GLY A 171 -14.56 27.38 -0.70
CA GLY A 171 -14.21 28.75 -1.06
C GLY A 171 -15.14 29.31 -2.15
N TYR A 172 -15.46 28.50 -3.14
CA TYR A 172 -16.40 28.87 -4.20
C TYR A 172 -17.81 29.16 -3.66
N THR A 173 -18.38 28.31 -2.79
CA THR A 173 -19.72 28.55 -2.24
C THR A 173 -19.80 29.82 -1.39
N LEU A 174 -18.69 30.23 -0.76
CA LEU A 174 -18.58 31.47 -0.01
C LEU A 174 -18.43 32.71 -0.92
N ILE A 175 -17.78 32.57 -2.08
CA ILE A 175 -17.55 33.67 -3.03
C ILE A 175 -18.78 33.94 -3.89
N VAL A 176 -19.57 32.91 -4.22
CA VAL A 176 -20.75 33.03 -5.11
C VAL A 176 -21.75 34.11 -4.67
N PRO A 177 -22.14 34.25 -3.39
CA PRO A 177 -23.03 35.32 -2.94
C PRO A 177 -22.45 36.74 -3.10
N ILE A 178 -21.11 36.86 -3.16
CA ILE A 178 -20.41 38.14 -3.19
C ILE A 178 -20.17 38.60 -4.64
N LEU A 179 -19.60 37.73 -5.47
CA LEU A 179 -19.21 38.05 -6.85
C LEU A 179 -20.27 37.65 -7.89
N GLY A 180 -21.26 36.84 -7.52
CA GLY A 180 -22.22 36.26 -8.45
C GLY A 180 -21.71 34.97 -9.09
N TYR A 181 -22.62 34.23 -9.71
CA TYR A 181 -22.34 32.89 -10.24
C TYR A 181 -21.34 32.93 -11.41
N LEU A 182 -21.51 33.86 -12.38
CA LEU A 182 -20.64 33.95 -13.56
C LEU A 182 -19.18 34.27 -13.21
N VAL A 183 -18.95 35.30 -12.40
CA VAL A 183 -17.56 35.72 -12.07
C VAL A 183 -16.89 34.66 -11.20
N SER A 184 -17.59 34.11 -10.22
CA SER A 184 -17.03 33.10 -9.30
C SER A 184 -16.62 31.81 -10.02
N THR A 185 -17.44 31.33 -10.96
CA THR A 185 -17.15 30.12 -11.74
C THR A 185 -16.02 30.33 -12.75
N LEU A 186 -15.95 31.49 -13.42
CA LEU A 186 -14.85 31.81 -14.33
C LEU A 186 -13.51 31.87 -13.59
N ILE A 187 -13.47 32.52 -12.42
CA ILE A 187 -12.26 32.60 -11.59
C ILE A 187 -11.86 31.21 -11.12
N LEU A 188 -12.78 30.45 -10.51
CA LEU A 188 -12.49 29.15 -9.94
C LEU A 188 -12.07 28.14 -11.02
N GLY A 189 -12.81 28.06 -12.12
CA GLY A 189 -12.53 27.09 -13.18
C GLY A 189 -11.21 27.37 -13.88
N THR A 190 -10.87 28.65 -14.12
CA THR A 190 -9.54 29.03 -14.63
C THR A 190 -8.44 28.71 -13.61
N TYR A 191 -8.66 29.01 -12.33
CA TYR A 191 -7.70 28.72 -11.26
C TYR A 191 -7.43 27.21 -11.10
N LEU A 192 -8.45 26.36 -11.19
CA LEU A 192 -8.29 24.90 -11.15
C LEU A 192 -7.41 24.38 -12.29
N THR A 193 -7.59 24.88 -13.52
CA THR A 193 -6.74 24.49 -14.65
C THR A 193 -5.27 24.84 -14.43
N TRP A 194 -5.01 26.01 -13.85
CA TRP A 194 -3.66 26.44 -13.48
C TRP A 194 -3.07 25.58 -12.35
N ARG A 195 -3.86 25.24 -11.33
CA ARG A 195 -3.43 24.42 -10.18
C ARG A 195 -3.09 22.97 -10.56
N LEU A 196 -3.79 22.43 -11.56
CA LEU A 196 -3.50 21.11 -12.13
C LEU A 196 -2.19 21.05 -12.92
N GLY A 197 -1.52 22.18 -13.13
CA GLY A 197 -0.22 22.27 -13.82
C GLY A 197 -0.32 22.58 -15.30
N TYR A 198 -1.53 22.75 -15.85
CA TYR A 198 -1.75 23.17 -17.23
C TYR A 198 -1.49 24.67 -17.41
N ARG A 199 -0.22 25.06 -17.34
CA ARG A 199 0.23 26.47 -17.33
C ARG A 199 0.36 27.09 -18.72
N GLY A 200 0.17 26.33 -19.79
CA GLY A 200 0.22 26.86 -21.15
C GLY A 200 -0.94 27.81 -21.43
N ARG A 201 -0.71 28.86 -22.24
CA ARG A 201 -1.73 29.87 -22.59
C ARG A 201 -3.00 29.23 -23.18
N SER A 202 -2.84 28.23 -24.05
CA SER A 202 -3.97 27.50 -24.66
C SER A 202 -4.84 26.79 -23.63
N TRP A 203 -4.24 26.25 -22.56
CA TRP A 203 -4.97 25.54 -21.50
C TRP A 203 -5.75 26.49 -20.60
N ILE A 204 -5.17 27.65 -20.27
CA ILE A 204 -5.86 28.70 -19.51
C ILE A 204 -7.08 29.21 -20.29
N VAL A 205 -6.93 29.46 -21.60
CA VAL A 205 -8.05 29.86 -22.46
C VAL A 205 -9.12 28.77 -22.53
N THR A 206 -8.71 27.51 -22.69
CA THR A 206 -9.64 26.37 -22.70
C THR A 206 -10.40 26.27 -21.37
N GLY A 207 -9.72 26.45 -20.24
CA GLY A 207 -10.34 26.48 -18.91
C GLY A 207 -11.32 27.62 -18.71
N PHE A 208 -11.00 28.80 -19.22
CA PHE A 208 -11.92 29.95 -19.20
C PHE A 208 -13.16 29.68 -20.05
N VAL A 209 -12.99 29.22 -21.28
CA VAL A 209 -14.08 28.90 -22.22
C VAL A 209 -14.96 27.77 -21.68
N SER A 210 -14.37 26.72 -21.11
CA SER A 210 -15.14 25.62 -20.51
C SER A 210 -15.96 26.10 -19.31
N SER A 211 -15.38 26.97 -18.47
CA SER A 211 -16.08 27.53 -17.30
C SER A 211 -17.25 28.40 -17.74
N PHE A 212 -17.08 29.20 -18.80
CA PHE A 212 -18.16 29.98 -19.39
C PHE A 212 -19.28 29.08 -19.95
N ALA A 213 -18.91 28.01 -20.68
CA ALA A 213 -19.88 27.05 -21.20
C ALA A 213 -20.69 26.38 -20.08
N VAL A 214 -20.05 26.06 -18.95
CA VAL A 214 -20.74 25.55 -17.75
C VAL A 214 -21.76 26.56 -17.24
N VAL A 215 -21.40 27.84 -17.08
CA VAL A 215 -22.34 28.87 -16.62
C VAL A 215 -23.58 28.95 -17.51
N VAL A 216 -23.37 28.97 -18.83
CA VAL A 216 -24.46 29.02 -19.81
C VAL A 216 -25.31 27.76 -19.73
N ALA A 217 -24.70 26.57 -19.66
CA ALA A 217 -25.42 25.30 -19.54
C ALA A 217 -26.27 25.25 -18.26
N PHE A 218 -25.73 25.66 -17.12
CA PHE A 218 -26.47 25.68 -15.86
C PHE A 218 -27.60 26.71 -15.87
N ARG A 219 -27.36 27.91 -16.43
CA ARG A 219 -28.41 28.93 -16.53
C ARG A 219 -29.56 28.48 -17.45
N THR A 220 -29.22 27.92 -18.61
CA THR A 220 -30.20 27.54 -19.65
C THR A 220 -30.95 26.27 -19.32
N LEU A 221 -30.30 25.27 -18.72
CA LEU A 221 -30.91 23.98 -18.39
C LEU A 221 -31.61 23.98 -17.03
N LEU A 222 -31.01 24.57 -15.99
CA LEU A 222 -31.48 24.44 -14.60
C LEU A 222 -32.26 25.66 -14.09
N GLN A 223 -32.33 26.77 -14.85
CA GLN A 223 -33.04 28.01 -14.50
C GLN A 223 -32.89 28.45 -13.03
N ILE A 224 -31.68 28.29 -12.48
CA ILE A 224 -31.40 28.55 -11.07
C ILE A 224 -31.64 30.04 -10.79
N LYS A 225 -32.56 30.33 -9.87
CA LYS A 225 -32.80 31.69 -9.37
C LYS A 225 -31.62 32.10 -8.50
N THR A 226 -30.77 32.96 -9.03
CA THR A 226 -29.65 33.55 -8.30
C THR A 226 -30.16 34.60 -7.30
N PRO A 227 -29.45 34.78 -6.17
CA PRO A 227 -29.83 35.76 -5.15
C PRO A 227 -29.82 37.18 -5.75
N ILE A 228 -30.84 37.97 -5.39
CA ILE A 228 -31.15 39.28 -6.01
C ILE A 228 -30.10 40.36 -5.66
N SER A 229 -29.36 40.19 -4.55
CA SER A 229 -28.35 41.13 -4.08
C SER A 229 -26.95 40.54 -4.19
N ILE A 230 -26.22 40.93 -5.22
CA ILE A 230 -24.81 40.58 -5.44
C ILE A 230 -24.00 41.86 -5.27
N TRP A 231 -23.07 41.87 -4.32
CA TRP A 231 -22.28 43.06 -3.97
C TRP A 231 -21.53 43.65 -5.18
N LEU A 232 -20.96 42.78 -6.02
CA LEU A 232 -20.23 43.21 -7.22
C LEU A 232 -21.16 43.93 -8.23
N TYR A 233 -22.41 43.50 -8.33
CA TYR A 233 -23.35 44.05 -9.31
C TYR A 233 -23.91 45.40 -8.86
N ASP A 234 -23.89 45.70 -7.56
CA ASP A 234 -24.31 46.99 -7.01
C ASP A 234 -23.34 48.14 -7.36
N GLN A 235 -22.10 47.82 -7.76
CA GLN A 235 -21.10 48.79 -8.21
C GLN A 235 -21.21 49.12 -9.71
N LEU A 236 -22.07 48.41 -10.46
CA LEU A 236 -22.20 48.59 -11.91
C LEU A 236 -23.27 49.65 -12.27
N PRO A 237 -23.11 50.37 -13.40
CA PRO A 237 -24.16 51.22 -13.94
C PRO A 237 -25.51 50.50 -14.10
N ALA A 238 -26.62 51.22 -13.93
CA ALA A 238 -27.97 50.63 -13.85
C ALA A 238 -28.32 49.70 -15.03
N ALA A 239 -27.96 50.08 -16.26
CA ALA A 239 -28.21 49.28 -17.46
C ALA A 239 -27.43 47.94 -17.46
N THR A 240 -26.15 47.97 -17.10
CA THR A 240 -25.29 46.78 -17.03
C THR A 240 -25.65 45.87 -15.84
N ARG A 241 -26.07 46.45 -14.71
CA ARG A 241 -26.55 45.71 -13.54
C ARG A 241 -27.81 44.91 -13.86
N ALA A 242 -28.79 45.54 -14.51
CA ALA A 242 -30.02 44.88 -14.92
C ALA A 242 -29.77 43.73 -15.90
N PHE A 243 -28.86 43.92 -16.86
CA PHE A 243 -28.43 42.86 -17.77
C PHE A 243 -27.82 41.67 -17.02
N MET A 244 -26.83 41.92 -16.13
CA MET A 244 -26.19 40.85 -15.38
C MET A 244 -27.18 40.09 -14.49
N LEU A 245 -28.03 40.77 -13.72
CA LEU A 245 -29.04 40.12 -12.88
C LEU A 245 -30.07 39.30 -13.68
N THR A 246 -30.38 39.71 -14.91
CA THR A 246 -31.37 39.04 -15.76
C THR A 246 -30.79 37.78 -16.41
N TYR A 247 -29.52 37.80 -16.81
CA TYR A 247 -28.92 36.71 -17.57
C TYR A 247 -27.98 35.80 -16.76
N PHE A 248 -27.41 36.27 -15.65
CA PHE A 248 -26.33 35.60 -14.91
C PHE A 248 -26.44 35.72 -13.39
#